data_AF-A0A2R6J0I7-F1
#
_entry.id   AF-A0A2R6J0I7-F1
#
_cell.length_a   1.000
_cell.length_b   1.000
_cell.length_c   1.000
_cell.angle_alpha   90.00
_cell.angle_beta   90.00
_cell.angle_gamma   90.00
#
_symmetry.space_group_name_H-M   'P 1'
#
loop_
_entity.id
_entity.type
_entity.pdbx_description
1 polymer ?
#
loop_
_entity_poly.entity_id
_entity_poly.type
_entity_poly.pdbx_seq_one_letter_code
_entity_poly.pdbx_strand_id
1 'polypeptide(L)'
;MGRGILGLVGLAATLAFAVPVGLLGLDMLTRGDTLLGGGFLAVAALMVVLQEYLTTPGDVPERVVDRLVGRVAKEPEGDSGTEAEREGPE
;
A
#
# COMPACT_ATOMS: atom_id res chain seq x y z
N MET A 1 -5.15 11.32 21.36
CA MET A 1 -6.12 12.44 21.49
C MET A 1 -7.36 12.07 20.71
N GLY A 2 -8.56 12.16 21.31
CA GLY A 2 -9.79 11.88 20.56
C GLY A 2 -9.90 12.85 19.39
N ARG A 3 -10.07 12.34 18.16
CA ARG A 3 -10.33 13.17 16.98
C ARG A 3 -11.56 14.02 17.27
N GLY A 4 -11.35 15.33 17.48
CA GLY A 4 -12.45 16.26 17.61
C GLY A 4 -13.32 16.26 16.34
N ILE A 5 -14.52 16.80 16.43
CA ILE A 5 -15.52 16.79 15.35
C ILE A 5 -14.93 17.35 14.04
N LEU A 6 -14.07 18.36 14.13
CA LEU A 6 -13.36 18.95 12.99
C LEU A 6 -12.44 17.95 12.27
N GLY A 7 -11.76 17.07 13.00
CA GLY A 7 -10.93 16.02 12.42
C GLY A 7 -11.76 14.95 11.71
N LEU A 8 -12.95 14.64 12.24
CA LEU A 8 -13.90 13.75 11.57
C LEU A 8 -14.46 14.35 10.28
N VAL A 9 -14.76 15.65 10.29
CA VAL A 9 -15.23 16.39 9.10
C VAL A 9 -14.14 16.43 8.03
N GLY A 10 -12.88 16.69 8.40
CA GLY A 10 -11.76 16.67 7.45
C GLY A 10 -11.53 15.30 6.82
N LEU A 11 -11.66 14.23 7.62
CA LEU A 11 -11.55 12.86 7.12
C LEU A 11 -12.75 12.48 6.24
N ALA A 12 -13.97 12.86 6.63
CA ALA A 12 -15.17 12.64 5.83
C ALA A 12 -15.09 13.36 4.48
N ALA A 13 -14.56 14.59 4.45
CA ALA A 13 -14.34 15.33 3.21
C ALA A 13 -13.36 14.61 2.28
N THR A 14 -12.22 14.11 2.79
CA THR A 14 -11.31 13.31 1.96
C THR A 14 -11.93 12.00 1.51
N LEU A 15 -12.65 11.29 2.38
CA LEU A 15 -13.33 10.05 2.00
C LEU A 15 -14.37 10.28 0.90
N ALA A 16 -15.07 11.41 0.90
CA ALA A 16 -16.01 11.74 -0.16
C ALA A 16 -15.35 11.74 -1.56
N PHE A 17 -14.04 12.02 -1.65
CA PHE A 17 -13.26 11.92 -2.88
C PHE A 17 -12.53 10.58 -3.03
N ALA A 18 -12.00 10.00 -1.95
CA ALA A 18 -11.24 8.76 -2.00
C ALA A 18 -12.13 7.55 -2.32
N VAL A 19 -13.37 7.52 -1.82
CA VAL A 19 -14.33 6.44 -2.06
C VAL A 19 -14.63 6.25 -3.56
N PRO A 20 -15.02 7.27 -4.33
CA PRO A 20 -15.27 7.07 -5.77
C PRO A 20 -14.01 6.62 -6.53
N VAL A 21 -12.82 7.10 -6.14
CA VAL A 21 -11.55 6.66 -6.75
C VAL A 21 -11.23 5.20 -6.40
N GLY A 22 -11.45 4.80 -5.14
CA GLY A 22 -11.26 3.42 -4.70
C GLY A 22 -12.25 2.46 -5.35
N LEU A 23 -13.51 2.87 -5.52
CA LEU A 23 -14.52 2.11 -6.25
C LEU A 23 -14.14 1.93 -7.73
N LEU A 24 -13.61 2.97 -8.39
CA LEU A 24 -13.07 2.86 -9.75
C LEU A 24 -11.93 1.83 -9.82
N GLY A 25 -11.02 1.87 -8.84
CA GLY A 25 -9.92 0.91 -8.75
C GLY A 25 -10.40 -0.52 -8.54
N LEU A 26 -11.38 -0.72 -7.67
CA LEU A 26 -12.02 -2.03 -7.46
C LEU A 26 -12.72 -2.53 -8.72
N ASP A 27 -13.45 -1.68 -9.44
CA ASP A 27 -14.11 -2.04 -10.69
C ASP A 27 -13.09 -2.49 -11.75
N MET A 28 -11.99 -1.75 -11.91
CA MET A 28 -10.86 -2.14 -12.77
C MET A 28 -10.24 -3.47 -12.37
N LEU A 29 -10.10 -3.71 -11.05
CA LEU A 29 -9.58 -4.98 -10.53
C LEU A 29 -10.51 -6.16 -10.88
N THR A 30 -11.83 -5.97 -10.79
CA THR A 30 -12.82 -7.00 -11.18
C THR A 30 -12.87 -7.26 -12.68
N ARG A 31 -12.45 -6.29 -13.50
CA ARG A 31 -12.34 -6.43 -14.96
C ARG A 31 -11.04 -7.13 -15.41
N GLY A 32 -10.12 -7.41 -14.49
CA GLY A 32 -8.83 -8.06 -14.77
C GLY A 32 -7.67 -7.09 -15.01
N ASP A 33 -7.92 -5.78 -14.97
CA ASP A 33 -6.91 -4.74 -15.17
C ASP A 33 -6.20 -4.41 -13.85
N THR A 34 -5.41 -5.37 -13.35
CA THR A 34 -4.77 -5.29 -12.03
C THR A 34 -3.81 -4.11 -11.89
N LEU A 35 -3.13 -3.74 -12.98
CA LEU A 35 -2.22 -2.58 -13.03
C LEU A 35 -2.97 -1.27 -12.79
N LEU A 36 -4.05 -1.03 -13.53
CA LEU A 36 -4.86 0.19 -13.37
C LEU A 36 -5.64 0.16 -12.06
N GLY A 37 -6.28 -0.95 -11.73
CA GLY A 37 -7.06 -1.09 -10.50
C GLY A 37 -6.22 -0.91 -9.24
N GLY A 38 -5.03 -1.52 -9.22
CA GLY A 38 -4.05 -1.33 -8.16
C GLY A 38 -3.53 0.10 -8.09
N GLY A 39 -3.27 0.75 -9.24
CA GLY A 39 -2.85 2.15 -9.30
C GLY A 39 -3.90 3.10 -8.70
N PHE A 40 -5.17 2.95 -9.05
CA PHE A 40 -6.25 3.76 -8.48
C PHE A 40 -6.45 3.52 -6.99
N LEU A 41 -6.35 2.26 -6.53
CA LEU A 41 -6.39 1.96 -5.10
C LEU A 41 -5.20 2.60 -4.35
N ALA A 42 -4.01 2.59 -4.93
CA ALA A 42 -2.84 3.25 -4.35
C ALA A 42 -3.04 4.77 -4.25
N VAL A 43 -3.62 5.39 -5.27
CA VAL A 43 -3.98 6.82 -5.24
C VAL A 43 -5.03 7.10 -4.16
N ALA A 44 -6.08 6.29 -4.07
CA ALA A 44 -7.11 6.45 -3.03
C ALA A 44 -6.52 6.31 -1.62
N ALA A 45 -5.62 5.34 -1.42
CA ALA A 45 -4.90 5.17 -0.16
C ALA A 45 -4.00 6.37 0.14
N LEU A 46 -3.25 6.87 -0.85
CA LEU A 46 -2.41 8.07 -0.71
C LEU A 46 -3.24 9.29 -0.31
N MET A 47 -4.41 9.49 -0.93
CA MET A 47 -5.31 10.60 -0.59
C MET A 47 -5.71 10.60 0.90
N VAL A 48 -5.88 9.42 1.50
CA VAL A 48 -6.24 9.28 2.92
C VAL A 48 -5.00 9.37 3.81
N VAL A 49 -3.91 8.70 3.45
CA VAL A 49 -2.70 8.56 4.27
C VAL A 49 -1.91 9.88 4.34
N LEU A 50 -1.92 10.71 3.30
CA LEU A 50 -1.23 12.00 3.32
C LEU A 50 -1.75 12.93 4.43
N GLN A 51 -3.05 12.92 4.72
CA GLN A 51 -3.62 13.75 5.80
C GLN A 51 -3.11 13.33 7.19
N GLU A 52 -2.89 12.03 7.41
CA GLU A 52 -2.40 11.52 8.70
C GLU A 52 -0.90 11.84 8.89
N TYR A 53 -0.15 11.90 7.79
CA TYR A 53 1.31 12.05 7.80
C TYR A 53 1.82 13.49 7.90
N LEU A 54 1.07 14.47 7.38
CA LEU A 54 1.50 15.88 7.37
C LEU A 54 1.16 16.63 8.67
N THR A 55 0.23 16.12 9.48
CA THR A 55 -0.27 16.85 10.66
C THR A 55 0.41 16.44 11.97
N THR A 56 1.31 15.45 11.92
CA THR A 56 2.05 14.97 13.09
C THR A 56 3.55 15.17 12.86
N PRO A 57 4.11 16.35 13.22
CA PRO A 57 5.53 16.63 13.01
C PRO A 57 6.48 15.70 13.81
N GLY A 58 5.97 14.79 14.63
CA GLY A 58 6.74 13.91 15.53
C GLY A 58 6.68 12.41 15.26
N ASP A 59 5.76 11.89 14.42
CA ASP A 59 5.59 10.42 14.25
C ASP A 59 6.37 9.89 13.05
N VAL A 60 7.67 10.06 13.19
CA VAL A 60 8.71 9.95 12.17
C VAL A 60 8.64 8.65 11.32
N PRO A 61 8.88 8.77 9.99
CA PRO A 61 8.90 7.72 8.95
C PRO A 61 9.89 6.57 9.01
N GLU A 62 10.66 6.40 10.08
CA GLU A 62 11.76 5.43 10.12
C GLU A 62 11.32 3.98 9.90
N ARG A 63 10.20 3.55 10.47
CA ARG A 63 9.78 2.15 10.40
C ARG A 63 9.23 1.72 9.04
N VAL A 64 8.75 2.67 8.23
CA VAL A 64 8.24 2.37 6.87
C VAL A 64 9.40 2.32 5.88
N VAL A 65 10.41 3.20 6.06
CA VAL A 65 11.63 3.20 5.25
C VAL A 65 12.39 1.88 5.40
N ASP A 66 12.62 1.40 6.62
CA ASP A 66 13.37 0.15 6.85
C ASP A 66 12.71 -1.08 6.20
N ARG A 67 11.37 -1.10 6.17
CA ARG A 67 10.60 -2.23 5.63
C ARG A 67 10.48 -2.19 4.11
N LEU A 68 10.55 -1.01 3.51
CA LEU A 68 10.63 -0.84 2.05
C LEU A 68 12.04 -1.11 1.53
N VAL A 69 13.08 -0.63 2.22
CA VAL A 69 14.48 -0.94 1.91
C VAL A 69 14.75 -2.44 2.04
N GLY A 70 14.27 -3.09 3.10
CA GLY A 70 14.42 -4.53 3.29
C GLY A 70 13.63 -5.39 2.28
N ARG A 71 12.59 -4.86 1.62
CA ARG A 71 11.83 -5.56 0.57
C ARG A 71 12.43 -5.33 -0.81
N VAL A 72 12.86 -4.10 -1.13
CA VAL A 72 13.58 -3.80 -2.38
C VAL A 72 14.93 -4.51 -2.43
N ALA A 73 15.63 -4.65 -1.29
CA ALA A 73 16.87 -5.41 -1.21
C ALA A 73 16.68 -6.93 -1.34
N LYS A 74 15.44 -7.45 -1.26
CA LYS A 74 15.15 -8.89 -1.26
C LYS A 74 14.58 -9.42 -2.58
N GLU A 75 14.36 -8.55 -3.56
CA GLU A 75 13.98 -8.97 -4.92
C GLU A 75 15.22 -8.83 -5.82
N PRO A 76 16.02 -9.90 -5.93
CA PRO A 76 16.05 -10.57 -7.22
C PRO A 76 16.14 -12.10 -7.15
N GLU A 77 15.66 -12.78 -6.12
CA GLU A 77 15.71 -14.26 -6.09
C GLU A 77 14.40 -14.86 -5.57
N GLY A 78 13.41 -14.82 -6.45
CA GLY A 78 12.22 -15.66 -6.41
C GLY A 78 12.02 -16.32 -7.77
N ASP A 79 13.08 -16.92 -8.33
CA ASP A 79 12.93 -17.83 -9.47
C ASP A 79 12.40 -19.18 -8.96
N SER A 80 11.49 -19.67 -9.78
CA SER A 80 10.74 -20.92 -9.77
C SER A 80 11.49 -22.16 -9.28
N GLY A 81 10.72 -23.08 -8.68
CA GLY A 81 11.24 -24.35 -8.20
C GLY A 81 11.84 -25.21 -9.31
N THR A 82 12.92 -25.92 -9.00
CA THR A 82 13.36 -27.16 -9.63
C THR A 82 14.46 -27.80 -8.75
N GLU A 83 14.24 -29.05 -8.38
CA GLU A 83 15.20 -30.10 -7.98
C GLU A 83 16.34 -29.76 -7.00
N ALA A 84 16.21 -30.20 -5.75
CA ALA A 84 17.36 -30.47 -4.88
C ALA A 84 17.04 -31.52 -3.81
N GLU A 85 17.05 -32.80 -4.16
CA GLU A 85 17.57 -33.83 -3.25
C GLU A 85 18.29 -34.90 -4.10
N ARG A 86 19.56 -34.65 -4.42
CA ARG A 86 20.75 -35.18 -3.71
C ARG A 86 20.92 -36.69 -3.94
N GLU A 87 21.81 -37.02 -4.87
CA GLU A 87 23.11 -37.63 -4.56
C GLU A 87 23.04 -39.18 -4.56
N GLY A 88 23.45 -39.76 -5.70
CA GLY A 88 24.02 -41.10 -5.70
C GLY A 88 25.42 -41.05 -5.09
N PRO A 89 25.78 -42.02 -4.22
CA PRO A 89 27.16 -42.23 -3.84
C PRO A 89 27.85 -43.13 -4.87
N GLU A 90 29.05 -42.71 -5.31
CA GLU A 90 30.34 -43.44 -5.33
C GLU A 90 31.30 -42.88 -6.39
#